data_AF-A0A512J6M3-F1
#
_entry.id   AF-A0A512J6M3-F1
#
_cell.length_a   1.000
_cell.length_b   1.000
_cell.length_c   1.000
_cell.angle_alpha   90.00
_cell.angle_beta   90.00
_cell.angle_gamma   90.00
#
_symmetry.space_group_name_H-M   'P 1'
#
loop_
_entity.id
_entity.type
_entity.pdbx_description
1 polymer ?
#
loop_
_entity_poly.entity_id
_entity_poly.type
_entity_poly.pdbx_seq_one_letter_code
_entity_poly.pdbx_strand_id
1 'polypeptide(L)'
;MPYTLHRLAAGSYDLLLDGALIGSVVRETSCDHATGWWAELLEDLPRARRPKPFKQVEHRFETFGDVVSWLGADATAEHTM
;
A
#
# COMPACT_ATOMS: atom_id res chain seq x y z
N MET A 1 -1.37 -14.51 5.52
CA MET A 1 -1.57 -13.55 6.62
C MET A 1 -1.74 -12.21 5.95
N PRO A 2 -2.96 -11.65 5.96
CA PRO A 2 -3.34 -10.65 4.98
C PRO A 2 -2.83 -9.25 5.34
N TYR A 3 -2.41 -8.51 4.32
CA TYR A 3 -2.38 -7.07 4.40
C TYR A 3 -3.79 -6.52 4.49
N THR A 4 -3.97 -5.44 5.24
CA THR A 4 -5.22 -4.67 5.26
C THR A 4 -4.92 -3.26 4.79
N LEU A 5 -5.73 -2.77 3.84
CA LEU A 5 -5.73 -1.39 3.39
C LEU A 5 -6.90 -0.67 4.04
N HIS A 6 -6.61 0.13 5.06
CA HIS A 6 -7.61 0.91 5.76
C HIS A 6 -7.74 2.29 5.10
N ARG A 7 -8.92 2.62 4.58
CA ARG A 7 -9.11 3.85 3.80
C ARG A 7 -9.18 5.09 4.69
N LEU A 8 -8.25 6.02 4.49
CA LEU A 8 -8.25 7.34 5.14
C LEU A 8 -9.01 8.39 4.34
N ALA A 9 -8.82 8.38 3.02
CA ALA A 9 -9.46 9.31 2.09
C ALA A 9 -9.59 8.69 0.69
N ALA A 10 -10.13 9.44 -0.27
CA ALA A 10 -10.05 9.04 -1.67
C ALA A 10 -8.58 9.04 -2.13
N GLY A 11 -8.06 7.86 -2.47
CA GLY A 11 -6.68 7.72 -2.91
C GLY A 11 -5.64 7.69 -1.79
N SER A 12 -6.02 7.47 -0.54
CA SER A 12 -5.08 7.34 0.57
C SER A 12 -5.55 6.27 1.56
N TYR A 13 -4.64 5.34 1.86
CA TYR A 13 -4.88 4.19 2.72
C TYR A 13 -3.71 4.01 3.68
N ASP A 14 -4.02 3.65 4.92
CA ASP A 14 -3.07 3.01 5.81
C ASP A 14 -2.83 1.56 5.36
N LEU A 15 -1.57 1.14 5.37
CA LEU A 15 -1.18 -0.24 5.11
C LEU A 15 -0.86 -0.92 6.44
N LEU A 16 -1.68 -1.91 6.79
CA LEU A 16 -1.52 -2.70 7.98
C LEU A 16 -1.05 -4.12 7.62
N LEU A 17 -0.18 -4.67 8.46
CA LEU A 17 0.19 -6.09 8.46
C LEU A 17 -0.11 -6.64 9.84
N ASP A 18 -0.96 -7.66 9.91
CA ASP A 18 -1.43 -8.24 11.18
C ASP A 18 -1.98 -7.20 12.16
N GLY A 19 -2.67 -6.17 11.63
CA GLY A 19 -3.24 -5.07 12.40
C GLY A 19 -2.24 -4.02 12.88
N ALA A 20 -0.94 -4.18 12.60
CA ALA A 20 0.06 -3.15 12.86
C ALA A 20 0.20 -2.23 11.64
N LEU A 21 0.15 -0.92 11.85
CA LEU A 21 0.45 0.06 10.81
C LEU A 21 1.93 -0.04 10.43
N ILE A 22 2.20 -0.34 9.16
CA ILE A 22 3.56 -0.50 8.63
C ILE A 22 3.90 0.45 7.49
N GLY A 23 2.90 1.13 6.93
CA GLY A 23 3.07 1.88 5.70
C GLY A 23 1.82 2.60 5.25
N SER A 24 1.86 3.10 4.02
CA SER A 24 0.71 3.69 3.35
C SER A 24 0.62 3.25 1.89
N VAL A 25 -0.59 3.36 1.34
CA VAL A 25 -0.82 3.30 -0.11
C VAL A 25 -1.49 4.58 -0.55
N VAL A 26 -0.81 5.35 -1.40
CA VAL A 26 -1.28 6.66 -1.86
C VAL A 26 -1.38 6.73 -3.38
N ARG A 27 -2.41 7.41 -3.85
CA ARG A 27 -2.60 7.74 -5.26
C ARG A 27 -1.71 8.92 -5.61
N GLU A 28 -0.94 8.77 -6.67
CA GLU A 28 -0.22 9.87 -7.29
C GLU A 28 -1.13 10.59 -8.27
N THR A 29 -1.08 11.93 -8.23
CA THR A 29 -1.85 12.79 -9.13
C THR A 29 -0.96 13.83 -9.80
N SER A 30 -1.18 14.06 -11.09
CA SER A 30 -0.58 15.15 -11.86
C SER A 30 -1.69 15.86 -12.63
N CYS A 31 -1.77 17.19 -12.52
CA CYS A 31 -2.83 18.01 -13.13
C CYS A 31 -4.25 17.43 -12.90
N ASP A 32 -4.57 17.05 -11.66
CA ASP A 32 -5.84 16.42 -11.25
C ASP A 32 -6.14 15.03 -11.84
N HIS A 33 -5.22 14.46 -12.62
CA HIS A 33 -5.32 13.11 -13.15
C HIS A 33 -4.51 12.12 -12.31
N ALA A 34 -5.08 10.95 -12.02
CA ALA A 34 -4.36 9.86 -11.37
C ALA A 34 -3.27 9.31 -12.31
N THR A 35 -2.01 9.34 -11.89
CA THR A 35 -0.86 8.90 -12.69
C THR A 35 -0.18 7.66 -12.14
N GLY A 36 -0.62 7.17 -10.99
CA GLY A 36 -0.12 5.95 -10.40
C GLY A 36 -0.52 5.80 -8.94
N TRP A 37 0.08 4.80 -8.31
CA TRP A 37 -0.07 4.50 -6.90
C TRP A 37 1.30 4.16 -6.31
N TRP A 38 1.51 4.53 -5.06
CA TRP A 38 2.69 4.19 -4.29
C TRP A 38 2.29 3.34 -3.11
N ALA A 39 3.05 2.27 -2.85
CA ALA A 39 3.04 1.57 -1.57
C ALA A 39 4.37 1.83 -0.88
N GLU A 40 4.34 2.37 0.33
CA GLU A 40 5.53 2.83 1.06
C GLU A 40 5.52 2.32 2.50
N LEU A 41 6.67 1.87 3.01
CA LEU A 41 6.86 1.54 4.43
C LEU A 41 7.12 2.81 5.25
N LEU A 42 6.59 2.88 6.47
CA LEU A 42 6.85 3.98 7.41
C LEU A 42 8.31 4.08 7.84
N GLU A 43 9.01 2.93 7.88
CA GLU A 43 10.40 2.84 8.31
C GLU A 43 11.29 2.35 7.16
N ASP A 44 12.48 2.94 7.00
CA ASP A 44 13.52 2.40 6.13
C ASP A 44 14.22 1.20 6.80
N LEU A 45 13.48 0.09 6.86
CA LEU A 45 13.97 -1.16 7.41
C LEU A 45 15.05 -1.75 6.50
N PRO A 46 16.11 -2.37 7.05
CA PRO A 46 17.02 -3.19 6.27
C PRO A 46 16.26 -4.26 5.49
N ARG A 47 16.71 -4.59 4.27
CA ARG A 47 16.03 -5.53 3.36
C ARG A 47 15.60 -6.85 4.01
N ALA A 48 16.39 -7.39 4.94
CA ALA A 48 16.09 -8.65 5.64
C ALA A 48 14.90 -8.55 6.62
N ARG A 49 14.51 -7.34 7.03
CA ARG A 49 13.42 -7.07 7.96
C ARG A 49 12.16 -6.51 7.28
N ARG A 50 12.22 -6.23 5.98
CA ARG A 50 11.07 -5.72 5.22
C ARG A 50 10.01 -6.82 5.09
N PRO A 51 8.72 -6.51 5.31
CA PRO A 51 7.67 -7.49 5.14
C PRO A 51 7.55 -7.85 3.64
N LYS A 52 7.42 -9.14 3.31
CA LYS A 52 7.19 -9.56 1.91
C LYS A 52 5.84 -9.02 1.45
N PRO A 53 5.71 -8.34 0.31
CA PRO A 53 6.62 -8.39 -0.86
C PRO A 53 7.66 -7.26 -0.98
N PHE A 54 7.79 -6.36 0.01
CA PHE A 54 8.66 -5.18 -0.08
C PHE A 54 10.13 -5.55 -0.27
N LYS A 55 10.69 -5.17 -1.43
CA LYS A 55 12.14 -5.24 -1.71
C LYS A 55 12.84 -3.89 -1.51
N GLN A 56 12.10 -2.80 -1.70
CA GLN A 56 12.43 -1.39 -1.48
C GLN A 56 11.43 -0.80 -0.48
N VAL A 57 11.73 0.38 0.06
CA VAL A 57 10.82 1.10 1.00
C VAL A 57 9.54 1.51 0.28
N GLU A 58 9.68 2.00 -0.95
CA GLU A 58 8.59 2.44 -1.82
C GLU A 58 8.52 1.59 -3.09
N HIS A 59 7.31 1.41 -3.62
CA HIS A 59 7.04 0.76 -4.91
C HIS A 59 5.94 1.52 -5.65
N ARG A 60 6.17 1.81 -6.93
CA ARG A 60 5.19 2.45 -7.81
C ARG A 60 4.41 1.40 -8.61
N PHE A 61 3.12 1.66 -8.76
CA PHE A 61 2.18 0.86 -9.55
C PHE A 61 1.35 1.78 -10.45
N GLU A 62 0.82 1.23 -11.54
CA GLU A 62 -0.07 1.97 -12.44
C GLU A 62 -1.48 2.07 -11.86
N THR A 63 -1.98 0.98 -11.26
CA THR A 63 -3.34 0.92 -10.72
C THR A 63 -3.37 0.46 -9.26
N PHE A 64 -4.46 0.79 -8.56
CA PHE A 64 -4.69 0.28 -7.20
C PHE A 64 -4.84 -1.25 -7.17
N GLY A 65 -5.42 -1.84 -8.23
CA GLY A 65 -5.57 -3.29 -8.36
C GLY A 65 -4.22 -4.01 -8.41
N ASP A 66 -3.20 -3.39 -9.02
CA ASP A 66 -1.84 -3.92 -9.03
C ASP A 66 -1.23 -3.91 -7.63
N VAL A 67 -1.48 -2.88 -6.82
CA VAL A 67 -1.05 -2.83 -5.42
C VAL A 67 -1.65 -3.99 -4.63
N VAL A 68 -2.97 -4.19 -4.72
CA VAL A 68 -3.68 -5.28 -4.03
C VAL A 68 -3.16 -6.64 -4.47
N SER A 69 -3.00 -6.84 -5.78
CA SER A 69 -2.47 -8.09 -6.34
C SER A 69 -1.04 -8.37 -5.88
N TRP A 70 -0.22 -7.32 -5.76
CA TRP A 70 1.16 -7.41 -5.28
C TRP A 70 1.24 -7.76 -3.79
N LEU A 71 0.42 -7.15 -2.95
CA LEU A 71 0.34 -7.45 -1.52
C LEU A 71 -0.09 -8.91 -1.25
N GLY A 72 -0.89 -9.49 -2.14
CA GLY A 72 -1.19 -10.92 -2.18
C GLY A 72 -2.69 -11.22 -2.14
N ALA A 73 -3.05 -12.47 -2.43
CA ALA A 73 -4.45 -12.90 -2.62
C ALA A 73 -5.34 -12.71 -1.39
N ASP A 74 -4.78 -12.68 -0.19
CA ASP A 74 -5.53 -12.45 1.04
C ASP A 74 -5.69 -10.95 1.39
N ALA A 75 -5.07 -10.03 0.63
CA ALA A 75 -5.12 -8.61 0.95
C ALA A 75 -6.54 -8.06 0.85
N THR A 76 -6.99 -7.35 1.90
CA THR A 76 -8.33 -6.77 1.96
C THR A 76 -8.26 -5.25 1.91
N ALA A 77 -9.08 -4.64 1.06
CA ALA A 77 -9.29 -3.20 1.06
C ALA A 77 -10.62 -2.88 1.74
N GLU A 78 -10.56 -2.24 2.90
CA GLU A 78 -11.74 -1.86 3.65
C GLU A 78 -12.35 -0.59 3.05
N HIS A 79 -13.62 -0.68 2.65
CA HIS A 79 -14.40 0.47 2.23
C HIS A 79 -15.26 0.90 3.42
N THR A 80 -14.89 1.99 4.09
CA THR A 80 -15.80 2.63 5.05
C THR A 80 -17.01 3.14 4.26
N MET A 81 -18.18 2.55 4.53
CA MET A 81 -19.48 2.99 4.00
C MET A 81 -19.94 4.28 4.67
#